data_AF-A0A842XXB3-F1
#
_entry.id   AF-A0A842XXB3-F1
#
_cell.length_a   1.000
_cell.length_b   1.000
_cell.length_c   1.000
_cell.angle_alpha   90.00
_cell.angle_beta   90.00
_cell.angle_gamma   90.00
#
_symmetry.space_group_name_H-M   'P 1'
#
loop_
_entity.id
_entity.type
_entity.pdbx_description
1 polymer ?
#
loop_
_entity_poly.entity_id
_entity_poly.type
_entity_poly.pdbx_seq_one_letter_code
_entity_poly.pdbx_strand_id
1 'polypeptide(L)'
;MNEADIQGAAQAGLNWLKQQEPVSVKGISRTLQALTVWGEDTSRLSSALLSKQKNGYWETDKTLLDTARAGSALAGCWIIQPETIRWIHERQDKGCWNESEIDTAYALIALGDMGVRDEEGCDWLCNNYTGKWEHAGTTALIITALFKQDKELYRDFIKDRQSWILSKRESGGWVHIATSNLVIQALVLTGDSDMVTEIEPSIVWLLGKQESNNPGNINSRALSLISLKVYLDKLNSDLLL
;
A
#
# COMPACT_ATOMS: atom_id res chain seq x y z
N MET A 1 -4.84 23.36 3.75
CA MET A 1 -4.40 22.63 4.97
C MET A 1 -2.94 22.95 5.26
N ASN A 2 -2.50 23.08 6.53
CA ASN A 2 -1.09 23.40 6.84
C ASN A 2 -0.28 22.10 7.03
N GLU A 3 0.96 22.06 6.52
CA GLU A 3 1.91 20.96 6.72
C GLU A 3 2.09 20.61 8.21
N ALA A 4 2.07 21.63 9.08
CA ALA A 4 2.16 21.44 10.54
C ALA A 4 1.04 20.54 11.10
N ASP A 5 -0.16 20.60 10.55
CA ASP A 5 -1.30 19.79 11.01
C ASP A 5 -1.07 18.31 10.67
N ILE A 6 -0.57 18.03 9.46
CA ILE A 6 -0.21 16.68 9.02
C ILE A 6 0.91 16.11 9.89
N GLN A 7 1.97 16.90 10.12
CA GLN A 7 3.10 16.48 10.95
C GLN A 7 2.67 16.20 12.40
N GLY A 8 1.81 17.05 12.99
CA GLY A 8 1.27 16.85 14.33
C GLY A 8 0.46 15.55 14.46
N ALA A 9 -0.47 15.32 13.53
CA ALA A 9 -1.28 14.09 13.51
C ALA A 9 -0.43 12.84 13.28
N ALA A 10 0.57 12.94 12.39
CA ALA A 10 1.52 11.87 12.12
C ALA A 10 2.34 11.51 13.37
N GLN A 11 2.91 12.50 14.07
CA GLN A 11 3.70 12.28 15.28
C GLN A 11 2.89 11.58 16.37
N ALA A 12 1.65 12.01 16.60
CA ALA A 12 0.76 11.34 17.54
C ALA A 12 0.50 9.87 17.15
N GLY A 13 0.31 9.61 15.85
CA GLY A 13 0.12 8.26 15.33
C GLY A 13 1.35 7.36 15.45
N LEU A 14 2.54 7.90 15.17
CA LEU A 14 3.81 7.19 15.29
C LEU A 14 4.09 6.81 16.74
N ASN A 15 3.89 7.74 17.67
CA ASN A 15 4.04 7.49 19.10
C ASN A 15 3.11 6.36 19.56
N TRP A 16 1.85 6.40 19.13
CA TRP A 16 0.89 5.35 19.43
C TRP A 16 1.32 4.00 18.82
N LEU A 17 1.76 3.95 17.55
CA LEU A 17 2.21 2.72 16.88
C LEU A 17 3.44 2.09 17.54
N LYS A 18 4.40 2.90 18.00
CA LYS A 18 5.62 2.43 18.69
C LYS A 18 5.31 1.72 20.01
N GLN A 19 4.22 2.10 20.67
CA GLN A 19 3.73 1.45 21.88
C GLN A 19 2.98 0.14 21.59
N GLN A 20 2.70 -0.16 20.32
CA GLN A 20 2.02 -1.39 19.94
C GLN A 20 3.01 -2.56 19.82
N GLU A 21 2.53 -3.75 20.17
CA GLU A 21 3.24 -5.02 19.99
C GLU A 21 2.47 -5.89 19.00
N PRO A 22 2.50 -5.58 17.69
CA PRO A 22 1.81 -6.39 16.71
C PRO A 22 2.43 -7.80 16.65
N VAL A 23 1.57 -8.83 16.74
CA VAL A 23 2.00 -10.24 16.71
C VAL A 23 1.76 -10.91 15.35
N SER A 24 0.78 -10.43 14.59
CA SER A 24 0.43 -10.98 13.27
C SER A 24 1.37 -10.46 12.20
N VAL A 25 1.62 -11.27 11.17
CA VAL A 25 2.47 -10.89 10.02
C VAL A 25 1.94 -9.63 9.35
N LYS A 26 0.62 -9.56 9.13
CA LYS A 26 -0.05 -8.35 8.62
C LYS A 26 0.21 -7.13 9.50
N GLY A 27 0.03 -7.25 10.82
CA GLY A 27 0.22 -6.13 11.75
C GLY A 27 1.67 -5.65 11.78
N ILE A 28 2.63 -6.58 11.87
CA ILE A 28 4.07 -6.29 11.86
C ILE A 28 4.45 -5.59 10.55
N SER A 29 4.05 -6.17 9.40
CA SER A 29 4.38 -5.63 8.08
C SER A 29 3.85 -4.22 7.88
N ARG A 30 2.60 -3.94 8.31
CA ARG A 30 2.01 -2.60 8.19
C ARG A 30 2.67 -1.59 9.11
N THR A 31 2.94 -1.94 10.36
CA THR A 31 3.68 -1.05 11.28
C THR A 31 5.10 -0.80 10.77
N LEU A 32 5.78 -1.83 10.26
CA LEU A 32 7.10 -1.72 9.65
C LEU A 32 7.08 -0.71 8.50
N GLN A 33 6.20 -0.89 7.51
CA GLN A 33 6.04 0.06 6.39
C GLN A 33 5.79 1.50 6.86
N ALA A 34 4.88 1.69 7.82
CA ALA A 34 4.56 3.01 8.34
C ALA A 34 5.76 3.66 9.03
N LEU A 35 6.50 2.94 9.87
CA LEU A 35 7.69 3.49 10.52
C LEU A 35 8.81 3.79 9.52
N THR A 36 9.03 2.90 8.54
CA THR A 36 10.06 3.06 7.50
C THR A 36 9.87 4.34 6.70
N VAL A 37 8.65 4.62 6.20
CA VAL A 37 8.43 5.82 5.37
C VAL A 37 8.62 7.12 6.16
N TRP A 38 8.47 7.08 7.49
CA TRP A 38 8.73 8.23 8.38
C TRP A 38 10.16 8.27 8.92
N GLY A 39 11.06 7.38 8.47
CA GLY A 39 12.47 7.37 8.89
C GLY A 39 12.69 6.93 10.35
N GLU A 40 11.74 6.18 10.91
CA GLU A 40 11.80 5.69 12.29
C GLU A 40 12.60 4.38 12.42
N ASP A 41 13.10 4.08 13.62
CA ASP A 41 13.77 2.79 13.86
C ASP A 41 12.80 1.61 13.72
N THR A 42 13.21 0.65 12.90
CA THR A 42 12.42 -0.52 12.51
C THR A 42 13.09 -1.84 12.83
N SER A 43 14.28 -1.83 13.44
CA SER A 43 15.14 -3.00 13.67
C SER A 43 14.44 -4.14 14.42
N ARG A 44 13.63 -3.78 15.43
CA ARG A 44 12.84 -4.75 16.20
C ARG A 44 11.78 -5.45 15.35
N LEU A 45 11.08 -4.70 14.51
CA LEU A 45 9.97 -5.23 13.70
C LEU A 45 10.49 -6.05 12.52
N SER A 46 11.53 -5.60 11.84
CA SER A 46 12.17 -6.37 10.75
C SER A 46 12.72 -7.70 11.29
N SER A 47 13.39 -7.69 12.45
CA SER A 47 13.86 -8.92 13.12
C SER A 47 12.70 -9.84 13.53
N ALA A 48 11.63 -9.28 14.08
CA ALA A 48 10.44 -10.04 14.47
C ALA A 48 9.73 -10.65 13.24
N LEU A 49 9.76 -9.98 12.09
CA LEU A 49 9.19 -10.48 10.85
C LEU A 49 10.06 -11.60 10.27
N LEU A 50 11.38 -11.40 10.17
CA LEU A 50 12.34 -12.40 9.68
C LEU A 50 12.33 -13.67 10.53
N SER A 51 12.24 -13.56 11.86
CA SER A 51 12.19 -14.75 12.74
C SER A 51 10.95 -15.63 12.57
N LYS A 52 9.90 -15.11 11.92
CA LYS A 52 8.67 -15.86 11.58
C LYS A 52 8.72 -16.50 10.19
N GLN A 53 9.71 -16.17 9.37
CA GLN A 53 9.85 -16.70 8.02
C GLN A 53 10.25 -18.19 8.05
N LYS A 54 9.67 -18.98 7.16
CA LYS A 54 10.01 -20.39 6.94
C LYS A 54 10.25 -20.57 5.45
N ASN A 55 11.46 -20.94 5.04
CA ASN A 55 11.79 -21.24 3.64
C ASN A 55 11.25 -20.19 2.63
N GLY A 56 11.40 -18.91 2.95
CA GLY A 56 10.97 -17.80 2.10
C GLY A 56 9.51 -17.36 2.23
N TYR A 57 8.72 -17.94 3.12
CA TYR A 57 7.32 -17.52 3.30
C TYR A 57 6.90 -17.41 4.76
N TRP A 58 5.74 -16.81 4.98
CA TRP A 58 5.11 -16.69 6.30
C TRP A 58 3.85 -17.54 6.36
N GLU A 59 3.88 -18.58 7.18
CA GLU A 59 2.77 -19.52 7.35
C GLU A 59 1.64 -18.89 8.18
N THR A 60 0.53 -18.54 7.51
CA THR A 60 -0.68 -17.96 8.12
C THR A 60 -1.94 -18.53 7.47
N ASP A 61 -3.13 -18.09 7.89
CA ASP A 61 -4.39 -18.40 7.19
C ASP A 61 -4.46 -17.75 5.79
N LYS A 62 -3.60 -16.76 5.51
CA LYS A 62 -3.51 -16.01 4.26
C LYS A 62 -2.07 -15.98 3.75
N THR A 63 -1.45 -17.15 3.68
CA THR A 63 -0.02 -17.36 3.41
C THR A 63 0.53 -16.48 2.28
N LEU A 64 -0.11 -16.46 1.11
CA LEU A 64 0.36 -15.66 -0.03
C LEU A 64 0.31 -14.16 0.26
N LEU A 65 -0.85 -13.66 0.73
CA LEU A 65 -1.03 -12.24 1.04
C LEU A 65 -0.07 -11.75 2.13
N ASP A 66 0.12 -12.55 3.18
CA ASP A 66 1.01 -12.18 4.27
C ASP A 66 2.48 -12.32 3.90
N THR A 67 2.83 -13.26 3.03
CA THR A 67 4.17 -13.35 2.44
C THR A 67 4.46 -12.16 1.54
N ALA A 68 3.53 -11.76 0.67
CA ALA A 68 3.65 -10.57 -0.17
C ALA A 68 3.79 -9.28 0.67
N ARG A 69 2.96 -9.12 1.71
CA ARG A 69 3.06 -7.99 2.64
C ARG A 69 4.40 -7.95 3.36
N ALA A 70 4.88 -9.10 3.84
CA ALA A 70 6.14 -9.19 4.55
C ALA A 70 7.33 -8.87 3.62
N GLY A 71 7.34 -9.45 2.42
CA GLY A 71 8.35 -9.17 1.39
C GLY A 71 8.39 -7.68 1.01
N SER A 72 7.24 -7.08 0.71
CA SER A 72 7.11 -5.64 0.41
C SER A 72 7.61 -4.77 1.58
N ALA A 73 7.23 -5.10 2.82
CA ALA A 73 7.64 -4.34 4.00
C ALA A 73 9.16 -4.41 4.26
N LEU A 74 9.77 -5.59 4.10
CA LEU A 74 11.22 -5.78 4.23
C LEU A 74 11.98 -5.09 3.09
N ALA A 75 11.45 -5.13 1.87
CA ALA A 75 12.04 -4.44 0.73
C ALA A 75 12.12 -2.92 0.93
N GLY A 76 11.09 -2.32 1.55
CA GLY A 76 11.12 -0.90 1.96
C GLY A 76 12.25 -0.57 2.95
N CYS A 77 12.73 -1.56 3.72
CA CYS A 77 13.90 -1.45 4.59
C CYS A 77 15.21 -1.86 3.90
N TRP A 78 15.22 -2.02 2.58
CA TRP A 78 16.37 -2.53 1.80
C TRP A 78 16.77 -3.97 2.13
N ILE A 79 15.84 -4.76 2.68
CA ILE A 79 16.03 -6.18 2.99
C ILE A 79 15.30 -7.00 1.93
N ILE A 80 16.04 -7.44 0.91
CA ILE A 80 15.52 -8.31 -0.15
C ILE A 80 15.81 -9.78 0.21
N GLN A 81 14.80 -10.64 0.09
CA GLN A 81 14.87 -12.07 0.41
C GLN A 81 14.64 -12.87 -0.89
N PRO A 82 15.70 -13.32 -1.59
CA PRO A 82 15.57 -14.04 -2.86
C PRO A 82 14.69 -15.29 -2.78
N GLU A 83 14.69 -15.98 -1.65
CA GLU A 83 13.83 -17.12 -1.37
C GLU A 83 12.34 -16.75 -1.33
N THR A 84 11.99 -15.54 -0.90
CA THR A 84 10.62 -15.02 -0.92
C THR A 84 10.17 -14.72 -2.35
N ILE A 85 11.05 -14.10 -3.16
CA ILE A 85 10.80 -13.88 -4.59
C ILE A 85 10.51 -15.22 -5.29
N ARG A 86 11.40 -16.20 -5.12
CA ARG A 86 11.24 -17.53 -5.71
C ARG A 86 9.94 -18.19 -5.26
N TRP A 87 9.64 -18.14 -3.96
CA TRP A 87 8.43 -18.75 -3.40
C TRP A 87 7.14 -18.16 -3.99
N ILE A 88 7.12 -16.84 -4.24
CA ILE A 88 5.98 -16.15 -4.88
C ILE A 88 5.86 -16.62 -6.33
N HIS A 89 6.95 -16.61 -7.12
CA HIS A 89 6.90 -17.04 -8.53
C HIS A 89 6.48 -18.49 -8.71
N GLU A 90 6.96 -19.42 -7.88
CA GLU A 90 6.59 -20.85 -7.96
C GLU A 90 5.09 -21.12 -7.77
N ARG A 91 4.31 -20.11 -7.31
CA ARG A 91 2.85 -20.20 -7.11
C ARG A 91 2.04 -19.49 -8.17
N GLN A 92 2.69 -18.82 -9.12
CA GLN A 92 1.99 -18.26 -10.25
C GLN A 92 1.46 -19.41 -11.12
N ASP A 93 0.18 -19.34 -11.48
CA ASP A 93 -0.46 -20.24 -12.43
C ASP A 93 -1.19 -19.41 -13.48
N LYS A 94 -0.85 -19.60 -14.76
CA LYS A 94 -1.45 -18.90 -15.91
C LYS A 94 -1.49 -17.38 -15.73
N GLY A 95 -0.38 -16.79 -15.29
CA GLY A 95 -0.28 -15.35 -15.07
C GLY A 95 -1.02 -14.84 -13.84
N CYS A 96 -1.47 -15.67 -12.92
CA CYS A 96 -2.16 -15.18 -11.72
C CYS A 96 -1.80 -15.97 -10.47
N TRP A 97 -2.24 -15.45 -9.33
CA TRP A 97 -2.16 -16.17 -8.06
C TRP A 97 -3.56 -16.44 -7.53
N ASN A 98 -3.85 -17.73 -7.27
CA ASN A 98 -5.12 -18.22 -6.74
C ASN A 98 -6.37 -17.78 -7.54
N GLU A 99 -6.23 -17.48 -8.83
CA GLU A 99 -7.30 -16.91 -9.67
C GLU A 99 -7.97 -15.67 -9.04
N SER A 100 -7.21 -14.89 -8.26
CA SER A 100 -7.69 -13.80 -7.42
C SER A 100 -7.01 -12.49 -7.79
N GLU A 101 -7.82 -11.47 -8.06
CA GLU A 101 -7.33 -10.13 -8.39
C GLU A 101 -6.61 -9.47 -7.21
N ILE A 102 -7.04 -9.77 -5.99
CA ILE A 102 -6.42 -9.25 -4.77
C ILE A 102 -5.06 -9.92 -4.55
N ASP A 103 -5.01 -11.25 -4.63
CA ASP A 103 -3.78 -12.01 -4.40
C ASP A 103 -2.73 -11.69 -5.47
N THR A 104 -3.16 -11.62 -6.73
CA THR A 104 -2.32 -11.23 -7.87
C THR A 104 -1.78 -9.81 -7.70
N ALA A 105 -2.62 -8.83 -7.35
CA ALA A 105 -2.16 -7.46 -7.12
C ALA A 105 -1.15 -7.38 -5.96
N TYR A 106 -1.37 -8.08 -4.85
CA TYR A 106 -0.41 -8.10 -3.74
C TYR A 106 0.91 -8.77 -4.11
N ALA A 107 0.88 -9.90 -4.84
CA ALA A 107 2.09 -10.56 -5.33
C ALA A 107 2.91 -9.63 -6.23
N LEU A 108 2.27 -8.97 -7.20
CA LEU A 108 2.91 -8.03 -8.11
C LEU A 108 3.45 -6.78 -7.40
N ILE A 109 2.74 -6.23 -6.41
CA ILE A 109 3.26 -5.15 -5.57
C ILE A 109 4.54 -5.59 -4.88
N ALA A 110 4.55 -6.78 -4.27
CA ALA A 110 5.71 -7.29 -3.54
C ALA A 110 6.90 -7.56 -4.47
N LEU A 111 6.67 -8.18 -5.62
CA LEU A 111 7.70 -8.40 -6.64
C LEU A 111 8.28 -7.07 -7.12
N GLY A 112 7.43 -6.07 -7.41
CA GLY A 112 7.85 -4.75 -7.85
C GLY A 112 8.66 -4.01 -6.78
N ASP A 113 8.23 -4.06 -5.51
CA ASP A 113 8.99 -3.53 -4.38
C ASP A 113 10.36 -4.21 -4.22
N MET A 114 10.47 -5.49 -4.60
CA MET A 114 11.72 -6.25 -4.61
C MET A 114 12.52 -6.13 -5.92
N GLY A 115 12.09 -5.28 -6.85
CA GLY A 115 12.79 -5.02 -8.12
C GLY A 115 12.61 -6.10 -9.18
N VAL A 116 11.57 -6.92 -9.09
CA VAL A 116 11.27 -8.00 -10.03
C VAL A 116 10.03 -7.66 -10.85
N ARG A 117 10.19 -7.75 -12.18
CA ARG A 117 9.11 -7.54 -13.15
C ARG A 117 8.40 -8.84 -13.47
N ASP A 118 7.09 -8.78 -13.63
CA ASP A 118 6.22 -9.88 -14.01
C ASP A 118 5.11 -9.35 -14.94
N GLU A 119 5.41 -9.35 -16.24
CA GLU A 119 4.52 -8.83 -17.28
C GLU A 119 3.27 -9.72 -17.44
N GLU A 120 3.44 -11.03 -17.36
CA GLU A 120 2.32 -11.99 -17.46
C GLU A 120 1.25 -11.74 -16.38
N GLY A 121 1.68 -11.47 -15.14
CA GLY A 121 0.80 -11.09 -14.05
C GLY A 121 0.06 -9.77 -14.27
N CYS A 122 0.74 -8.78 -14.83
CA CYS A 122 0.15 -7.48 -15.13
C CYS A 122 -0.87 -7.58 -16.27
N ASP A 123 -0.53 -8.32 -17.32
CA ASP A 123 -1.43 -8.59 -18.44
C ASP A 123 -2.67 -9.34 -17.97
N TRP A 124 -2.52 -10.32 -17.07
CA TRP A 124 -3.65 -11.01 -16.49
C TRP A 124 -4.61 -10.06 -15.77
N LEU A 125 -4.08 -9.12 -14.96
CA LEU A 125 -4.91 -8.10 -14.30
C LEU A 125 -5.63 -7.21 -15.31
N CYS A 126 -4.96 -6.73 -16.35
CA CYS A 126 -5.55 -5.85 -17.36
C CYS A 126 -6.63 -6.57 -18.18
N ASN A 127 -6.33 -7.78 -18.66
CA ASN A 127 -7.21 -8.54 -19.56
C ASN A 127 -8.45 -9.09 -18.86
N ASN A 128 -8.39 -9.33 -17.54
CA ASN A 128 -9.50 -9.89 -16.77
C ASN A 128 -10.26 -8.84 -15.95
N TYR A 129 -9.86 -7.57 -16.00
CA TYR A 129 -10.57 -6.51 -15.30
C TYR A 129 -11.98 -6.33 -15.86
N THR A 130 -12.99 -6.69 -15.08
CA THR A 130 -14.40 -6.56 -15.43
C THR A 130 -15.17 -5.81 -14.34
N GLY A 131 -16.44 -5.47 -14.61
CA GLY A 131 -17.33 -4.85 -13.63
C GLY A 131 -17.49 -5.63 -12.31
N LYS A 132 -17.11 -6.91 -12.25
CA LYS A 132 -17.10 -7.69 -11.00
C LYS A 132 -15.99 -7.26 -10.04
N TRP A 133 -14.89 -6.71 -10.57
CA TRP A 133 -13.74 -6.23 -9.80
C TRP A 133 -13.82 -4.74 -9.47
N GLU A 134 -14.89 -4.07 -9.92
CA GLU A 134 -15.14 -2.65 -9.70
C GLU A 134 -15.47 -2.36 -8.22
N HIS A 135 -14.44 -2.39 -7.41
CA HIS A 135 -14.42 -1.92 -6.03
C HIS A 135 -13.21 -0.99 -5.85
N ALA A 136 -13.39 0.14 -5.16
CA ALA A 136 -12.36 1.18 -5.05
C ALA A 136 -11.04 0.65 -4.46
N GLY A 137 -11.12 -0.21 -3.44
CA GLY A 137 -9.93 -0.80 -2.81
C GLY A 137 -9.19 -1.79 -3.72
N THR A 138 -9.94 -2.59 -4.48
CA THR A 138 -9.39 -3.56 -5.42
C THR A 138 -8.71 -2.85 -6.58
N THR A 139 -9.38 -1.85 -7.14
CA THR A 139 -8.85 -1.04 -8.25
C THR A 139 -7.61 -0.26 -7.82
N ALA A 140 -7.57 0.27 -6.60
CA ALA A 140 -6.39 0.94 -6.06
C ALA A 140 -5.17 -0.01 -5.92
N LEU A 141 -5.40 -1.26 -5.50
CA LEU A 141 -4.34 -2.27 -5.45
C LEU A 141 -3.82 -2.60 -6.85
N ILE A 142 -4.70 -2.79 -7.83
CA ILE A 142 -4.32 -3.07 -9.22
C ILE A 142 -3.51 -1.92 -9.82
N ILE A 143 -3.97 -0.67 -9.67
CA ILE A 143 -3.21 0.51 -10.12
C ILE A 143 -1.82 0.55 -9.48
N THR A 144 -1.73 0.28 -8.17
CA THR A 144 -0.45 0.27 -7.45
C THR A 144 0.47 -0.83 -7.98
N ALA A 145 -0.06 -2.03 -8.23
CA ALA A 145 0.67 -3.16 -8.79
C ALA A 145 1.25 -2.81 -10.15
N LEU A 146 0.41 -2.38 -11.10
CA LEU A 146 0.81 -2.04 -12.46
C LEU A 146 1.86 -0.91 -12.48
N PHE A 147 1.68 0.12 -11.65
CA PHE A 147 2.64 1.22 -11.57
C PHE A 147 4.02 0.77 -11.08
N LYS A 148 4.07 -0.11 -10.06
CA LYS A 148 5.32 -0.65 -9.52
C LYS A 148 6.02 -1.60 -10.50
N GLN A 149 5.26 -2.23 -11.38
CA GLN A 149 5.76 -3.18 -12.37
C GLN A 149 6.29 -2.46 -13.62
N ASP A 150 5.45 -1.66 -14.28
CA ASP A 150 5.86 -0.78 -15.37
C ASP A 150 4.83 0.35 -15.61
N LYS A 151 5.08 1.52 -15.02
CA LYS A 151 4.24 2.72 -15.19
C LYS A 151 3.94 3.06 -16.66
N GLU A 152 4.94 2.95 -17.53
CA GLU A 152 4.82 3.47 -18.90
C GLU A 152 3.99 2.53 -19.76
N LEU A 153 4.20 1.22 -19.61
CA LEU A 153 3.43 0.21 -20.33
C LEU A 153 1.94 0.24 -19.96
N TYR A 154 1.61 0.39 -18.68
CA TYR A 154 0.22 0.33 -18.18
C TYR A 154 -0.43 1.70 -17.97
N ARG A 155 0.16 2.76 -18.51
CA ARG A 155 -0.25 4.16 -18.28
C ARG A 155 -1.73 4.41 -18.56
N ASP A 156 -2.24 3.92 -19.69
CA ASP A 156 -3.61 4.21 -20.12
C ASP A 156 -4.64 3.54 -19.21
N PHE A 157 -4.39 2.27 -18.84
CA PHE A 157 -5.21 1.56 -17.87
C PHE A 157 -5.18 2.25 -16.51
N ILE A 158 -3.99 2.65 -16.03
CA ILE A 158 -3.84 3.38 -14.77
C ILE A 158 -4.66 4.67 -14.80
N LYS A 159 -4.53 5.49 -15.84
CA LYS A 159 -5.25 6.77 -15.95
C LYS A 159 -6.76 6.60 -15.98
N ASP A 160 -7.26 5.69 -16.81
CA ASP A 160 -8.68 5.40 -16.91
C ASP A 160 -9.25 4.93 -15.55
N ARG A 161 -8.54 4.03 -14.86
CA ARG A 161 -8.96 3.53 -13.55
C ARG A 161 -8.80 4.56 -12.42
N GLN A 162 -7.82 5.47 -12.48
CA GLN A 162 -7.73 6.60 -11.56
C GLN A 162 -8.99 7.47 -11.63
N SER A 163 -9.41 7.85 -12.85
CA SER A 163 -10.63 8.64 -13.08
C SER A 163 -11.87 7.91 -12.55
N TRP A 164 -11.98 6.60 -12.80
CA TRP A 164 -13.07 5.80 -12.27
C TRP A 164 -13.10 5.82 -10.73
N ILE A 165 -11.98 5.55 -10.03
CA ILE A 165 -11.95 5.53 -8.56
C ILE A 165 -12.32 6.90 -7.97
N LEU A 166 -11.81 7.99 -8.54
CA LEU A 166 -12.14 9.36 -8.13
C LEU A 166 -13.63 9.64 -8.23
N SER A 167 -14.30 9.17 -9.29
CA SER A 167 -15.75 9.29 -9.46
C SER A 167 -16.57 8.58 -8.38
N LYS A 168 -15.96 7.65 -7.63
CA LYS A 168 -16.59 6.91 -6.52
C LYS A 168 -16.35 7.53 -5.15
N ARG A 169 -15.65 8.67 -5.07
CA ARG A 169 -15.44 9.38 -3.81
C ARG A 169 -16.77 9.91 -3.28
N GLU A 170 -17.00 9.72 -1.99
CA GLU A 170 -18.16 10.24 -1.26
C GLU A 170 -17.77 11.57 -0.56
N SER A 171 -18.12 11.75 0.71
CA SER A 171 -17.83 12.95 1.50
C SER A 171 -16.35 13.03 1.92
N GLY A 172 -15.45 13.16 0.94
CA GLY A 172 -14.00 13.23 1.15
C GLY A 172 -13.32 11.87 1.36
N GLY A 173 -14.07 10.77 1.43
CA GLY A 173 -13.50 9.43 1.55
C GLY A 173 -14.22 8.43 0.66
N TRP A 174 -13.82 7.18 0.79
CA TRP A 174 -14.55 6.02 0.28
C TRP A 174 -15.17 5.28 1.47
N VAL A 175 -16.07 4.33 1.18
CA VAL A 175 -16.93 3.60 2.14
C VAL A 175 -16.23 3.22 3.45
N HIS A 176 -14.95 2.83 3.41
CA HIS A 176 -14.17 2.47 4.59
C HIS A 176 -12.84 3.22 4.64
N ILE A 177 -12.37 3.57 5.85
CA ILE A 177 -11.07 4.23 6.07
C ILE A 177 -9.91 3.43 5.45
N ALA A 178 -9.93 2.10 5.56
CA ALA A 178 -8.91 1.24 4.93
C ALA A 178 -8.93 1.37 3.40
N THR A 179 -10.11 1.42 2.79
CA THR A 179 -10.29 1.65 1.35
C THR A 179 -9.79 3.04 0.98
N SER A 180 -10.18 4.09 1.73
CA SER A 180 -9.70 5.45 1.48
C SER A 180 -8.19 5.55 1.51
N ASN A 181 -7.52 4.87 2.46
CA ASN A 181 -6.06 4.88 2.52
C ASN A 181 -5.42 4.22 1.29
N LEU A 182 -5.91 3.05 0.85
CA LEU A 182 -5.39 2.41 -0.36
C LEU A 182 -5.57 3.29 -1.59
N VAL A 183 -6.74 3.93 -1.71
CA VAL A 183 -7.04 4.85 -2.82
C VAL A 183 -6.14 6.08 -2.79
N ILE A 184 -6.01 6.75 -1.64
CA ILE A 184 -5.13 7.92 -1.49
C ILE A 184 -3.69 7.56 -1.88
N GLN A 185 -3.17 6.44 -1.36
CA GLN A 185 -1.82 5.98 -1.69
C GLN A 185 -1.66 5.72 -3.19
N ALA A 186 -2.61 5.01 -3.81
CA ALA A 186 -2.57 4.72 -5.23
C ALA A 186 -2.61 6.01 -6.07
N LEU A 187 -3.56 6.91 -5.79
CA LEU A 187 -3.75 8.14 -6.56
C LEU A 187 -2.55 9.06 -6.44
N VAL A 188 -2.03 9.31 -5.23
CA VAL A 188 -0.85 10.17 -5.04
C VAL A 188 0.41 9.56 -5.67
N LEU A 189 0.61 8.24 -5.54
CA LEU A 189 1.76 7.55 -6.13
C LEU A 189 1.77 7.62 -7.66
N THR A 190 0.59 7.48 -8.28
CA THR A 190 0.45 7.30 -9.72
C THR A 190 0.01 8.56 -10.47
N GLY A 191 -0.41 9.60 -9.75
CA GLY A 191 -0.91 10.85 -10.29
C GLY A 191 0.18 11.87 -10.62
N ASP A 192 -0.16 12.75 -11.55
CA ASP A 192 0.61 13.96 -11.86
C ASP A 192 0.44 15.01 -10.74
N SER A 193 1.09 16.17 -10.84
CA SER A 193 1.11 17.20 -9.79
C SER A 193 -0.27 17.65 -9.33
N ASP A 194 -1.22 17.77 -10.28
CA ASP A 194 -2.60 18.20 -10.00
C ASP A 194 -3.35 17.23 -9.06
N MET A 195 -2.89 15.98 -8.96
CA MET A 195 -3.48 14.98 -8.08
C MET A 195 -3.36 15.36 -6.60
N VAL A 196 -2.34 16.15 -6.21
CA VAL A 196 -2.20 16.62 -4.83
C VAL A 196 -3.40 17.49 -4.45
N THR A 197 -3.75 18.46 -5.30
CA THR A 197 -4.92 19.31 -5.10
C THR A 197 -6.21 18.50 -5.13
N GLU A 198 -6.34 17.56 -6.06
CA GLU A 198 -7.52 16.70 -6.17
C GLU A 198 -7.73 15.84 -4.91
N ILE A 199 -6.65 15.42 -4.25
CA ILE A 199 -6.69 14.55 -3.06
C ILE A 199 -6.72 15.31 -1.74
N GLU A 200 -6.45 16.62 -1.72
CA GLU A 200 -6.47 17.44 -0.50
C GLU A 200 -7.74 17.25 0.35
N PRO A 201 -8.96 17.26 -0.21
CA PRO A 201 -10.19 17.02 0.58
C PRO A 201 -10.19 15.67 1.30
N SER A 202 -9.55 14.65 0.70
CA SER A 202 -9.44 13.32 1.27
C SER A 202 -8.43 13.23 2.41
N ILE A 203 -7.39 14.05 2.37
CA ILE A 203 -6.44 14.17 3.49
C ILE A 203 -7.09 14.89 4.67
N VAL A 204 -7.80 15.99 4.42
CA VAL A 204 -8.56 16.70 5.47
C VAL A 204 -9.56 15.76 6.14
N TRP A 205 -10.29 14.98 5.33
CA TRP A 205 -11.19 13.95 5.85
C TRP A 205 -10.45 12.91 6.71
N LEU A 206 -9.29 12.43 6.25
CA LEU A 206 -8.49 11.42 6.96
C LEU A 206 -7.99 11.94 8.31
N LEU A 207 -7.51 13.19 8.38
CA LEU A 207 -7.08 13.85 9.61
C LEU A 207 -8.25 13.94 10.61
N GLY A 208 -9.42 14.39 10.17
CA GLY A 208 -10.62 14.45 11.03
C GLY A 208 -11.05 13.07 11.56
N LYS A 209 -10.79 11.98 10.83
CA LYS A 209 -11.02 10.62 11.35
C LYS A 209 -10.00 10.21 12.41
N GLN A 210 -8.77 10.72 12.35
CA GLN A 210 -7.72 10.41 13.31
C GLN A 210 -7.86 11.13 14.66
N GLU A 211 -8.56 12.27 14.68
CA GLU A 211 -8.83 13.07 15.89
C GLU A 211 -9.97 12.52 16.75
N SER A 212 -10.84 11.68 16.19
CA SER A 212 -11.87 11.01 16.99
C SER A 212 -11.21 10.13 18.06
N ASN A 213 -11.70 10.15 19.30
CA ASN A 213 -11.17 9.42 20.48
C ASN A 213 -11.10 7.87 20.34
N ASN A 214 -11.25 7.35 19.12
CA ASN A 214 -11.01 5.97 18.78
C ASN A 214 -9.77 5.89 17.87
N PRO A 215 -8.60 5.52 18.41
CA PRO A 215 -7.35 5.45 17.63
C PRO A 215 -7.39 4.41 16.48
N GLY A 216 -8.48 3.64 16.38
CA GLY A 216 -8.67 2.60 15.40
C GLY A 216 -7.84 1.35 15.73
N ASN A 217 -7.71 0.45 14.76
CA ASN A 217 -6.80 -0.68 14.88
C ASN A 217 -5.43 -0.36 14.25
N ILE A 218 -4.41 -1.14 14.62
CA ILE A 218 -3.02 -1.00 14.17
C ILE A 218 -2.93 -0.85 12.64
N ASN A 219 -3.67 -1.64 11.88
CA ASN A 219 -3.61 -1.61 10.42
C ASN A 219 -4.15 -0.30 9.85
N SER A 220 -5.30 0.17 10.36
CA SER A 220 -5.89 1.43 9.89
C SER A 220 -4.98 2.62 10.21
N ARG A 221 -4.39 2.65 11.41
CA ARG A 221 -3.48 3.74 11.82
C ARG A 221 -2.20 3.73 10.97
N ALA A 222 -1.60 2.57 10.78
CA ALA A 222 -0.42 2.40 9.93
C ALA A 222 -0.70 2.83 8.48
N LEU A 223 -1.83 2.39 7.91
CA LEU A 223 -2.23 2.80 6.57
C LEU A 223 -2.40 4.32 6.46
N SER A 224 -3.03 4.97 7.44
CA SER A 224 -3.17 6.42 7.43
C SER A 224 -1.83 7.14 7.52
N LEU A 225 -0.89 6.67 8.33
CA LEU A 225 0.45 7.26 8.39
C LEU A 225 1.21 7.13 7.06
N ILE A 226 1.06 6.00 6.37
CA ILE A 226 1.62 5.82 5.03
C ILE A 226 0.97 6.82 4.05
N SER A 227 -0.36 6.94 4.06
CA SER A 227 -1.08 7.88 3.19
C SER A 227 -0.64 9.33 3.42
N LEU A 228 -0.51 9.75 4.68
CA LEU A 228 -0.08 11.11 5.03
C LEU A 228 1.36 11.37 4.56
N LYS A 229 2.26 10.40 4.71
CA LYS A 229 3.66 10.54 4.26
C LYS A 229 3.76 10.65 2.75
N VAL A 230 3.10 9.75 2.02
CA VAL A 230 3.09 9.75 0.55
C VAL A 230 2.52 11.06 0.01
N TYR A 231 1.46 11.59 0.62
CA TYR A 231 0.91 12.91 0.29
C TYR A 231 1.91 14.04 0.56
N LEU A 232 2.52 14.07 1.75
CA LEU A 232 3.47 15.10 2.14
C LEU A 232 4.71 15.12 1.24
N ASP A 233 5.25 13.95 0.90
CA ASP A 233 6.40 13.83 0.00
C ASP A 233 6.08 14.33 -1.41
N LYS A 234 4.88 14.02 -1.92
CA LYS A 234 4.42 14.53 -3.22
C LYS A 234 4.23 16.05 -3.19
N LEU A 235 3.54 16.57 -2.18
CA LEU A 235 3.34 18.02 -1.98
C LEU A 235 4.67 18.76 -1.95
N ASN A 236 5.66 18.24 -1.20
CA ASN A 236 6.98 18.86 -1.09
C ASN A 236 7.80 18.74 -2.39
N SER A 237 7.62 17.66 -3.15
CA SER A 237 8.27 17.50 -4.46
C SER A 237 7.72 18.49 -5.49
N ASP A 238 6.41 18.73 -5.49
CA ASP A 238 5.75 19.65 -6.42
C ASP A 238 6.00 21.13 -6.06
N LEU A 239 6.27 21.44 -4.79
CA LEU A 239 6.69 22.80 -4.36
C LEU A 239 8.13 23.16 -4.75
N LEU A 240 8.95 22.16 -5.12
CA LEU A 240 10.35 22.34 -5.52
C LEU A 240 10.54 22.46 -7.04
N LEU A 241 9.46 22.34 -7.83
CA LEU A 241 9.43 22.49 -9.29
C LEU A 241 8.87 23.87 -9.69
#